data_AF-A0AB33R8R9-F1
#
_entry.id   AF-A0AB33R8R9-F1
#
_cell.length_a   1.000
_cell.length_b   1.000
_cell.length_c   1.000
_cell.angle_alpha   90.00
_cell.angle_beta   90.00
_cell.angle_gamma   90.00
#
_symmetry.space_group_name_H-M   'P 1'
#
loop_
_entity.id
_entity.type
_entity.pdbx_description
1 polymer ?
#
loop_
_entity_poly.entity_id
_entity_poly.type
_entity_poly.pdbx_seq_one_letter_code
_entity_poly.pdbx_strand_id
1 'polypeptide(L)' 'MTKIIASLQPSQYYLSEDKLRAVRDWLTKDEAVMQPIIIRKMDGQDVILDGHSRAFCALELGW' A
#
# COMPACT_ATOMS: atom_id res chain seq x y z
N MET A 1 -9.97 -3.72 10.59
CA MET A 1 -10.90 -2.87 9.80
C MET A 1 -10.29 -2.69 8.43
N THR A 2 -11.04 -2.95 7.37
CA THR A 2 -10.61 -2.73 5.98
C THR A 2 -10.75 -1.24 5.62
N LYS A 3 -9.86 -0.73 4.76
CA LYS A 3 -9.83 0.65 4.29
C LYS A 3 -9.68 0.65 2.78
N ILE A 4 -10.26 1.66 2.11
CA ILE A 4 -10.05 1.87 0.67
C ILE A 4 -8.68 2.52 0.50
N ILE A 5 -7.81 1.95 -0.34
CA ILE A 5 -6.43 2.43 -0.51
C ILE A 5 -6.39 3.90 -0.93
N ALA A 6 -7.27 4.29 -1.87
CA ALA A 6 -7.38 5.67 -2.35
C ALA A 6 -7.79 6.69 -1.26
N SER A 7 -8.27 6.24 -0.11
CA SER A 7 -8.60 7.13 1.03
C SER A 7 -7.42 7.37 1.99
N LEU A 8 -6.33 6.61 1.85
CA LEU A 8 -5.17 6.66 2.74
C LEU A 8 -4.18 7.74 2.28
N GLN A 9 -3.61 8.48 3.23
CA GLN A 9 -2.60 9.49 2.93
C GLN A 9 -1.19 8.87 2.93
N PRO A 10 -0.39 9.02 1.87
CA PRO A 10 1.00 8.57 1.90
C PRO A 10 1.87 9.53 2.74
N SER A 11 2.72 8.99 3.60
CA SER A 11 3.77 9.77 4.28
C SER A 11 5.05 9.97 3.45
N GLN A 12 5.12 9.38 2.24
CA GLN A 12 6.31 9.34 1.39
C GLN A 12 6.00 9.90 0.00
N TYR A 13 6.92 10.71 -0.54
CA TYR A 13 6.77 11.34 -1.86
C TYR A 13 7.27 10.52 -3.05
N TYR A 14 8.21 9.60 -2.82
CA TYR A 14 8.90 8.87 -3.89
C TYR A 14 8.73 7.37 -3.73
N LEU A 15 8.81 6.62 -4.81
CA LEU A 15 8.85 5.16 -4.78
C LEU A 15 10.10 4.69 -5.54
N SER A 16 10.65 3.55 -5.12
CA SER A 16 11.75 2.90 -5.82
C SER A 16 11.19 1.98 -6.90
N GLU A 17 11.59 2.19 -8.15
CA GLU A 17 11.14 1.36 -9.27
C GLU A 17 11.52 -0.12 -9.07
N ASP A 18 12.71 -0.41 -8.53
CA ASP A 18 13.13 -1.79 -8.24
C ASP A 18 12.24 -2.45 -7.20
N LYS A 19 11.81 -1.71 -6.16
CA LYS A 19 10.83 -2.21 -5.20
C LYS A 19 9.46 -2.42 -5.85
N LEU A 20 9.04 -1.53 -6.74
CA LEU A 20 7.77 -1.68 -7.46
C LEU A 20 7.77 -2.94 -8.31
N ARG A 21 8.85 -3.22 -9.05
CA ARG A 21 9.02 -4.47 -9.80
C ARG A 21 8.87 -5.70 -8.89
N ALA A 22 9.63 -5.75 -7.80
CA ALA A 22 9.57 -6.87 -6.86
C ALA A 22 8.17 -7.06 -6.24
N VAL A 23 7.48 -5.96 -5.92
CA VAL A 23 6.12 -6.02 -5.39
C VAL A 23 5.13 -6.49 -6.45
N ARG A 24 5.25 -6.05 -7.71
CA ARG A 24 4.37 -6.51 -8.80
C ARG A 24 4.52 -8.01 -9.05
N ASP A 25 5.73 -8.56 -8.91
CA ASP A 25 5.98 -10.00 -9.02
C ASP A 25 5.42 -10.79 -7.82
N TRP A 26 5.47 -10.20 -6.63
CA TRP A 26 4.97 -10.81 -5.38
C TRP A 26 3.44 -10.70 -5.22
N LEU A 27 2.82 -9.63 -5.71
CA LEU A 27 1.41 -9.32 -5.50
C LEU A 27 0.52 -10.22 -6.36
N THR A 28 -0.05 -11.27 -5.75
CA THR A 28 -0.97 -12.21 -6.40
C THR A 28 -2.41 -11.89 -6.04
N LYS A 29 -3.41 -12.60 -6.59
CA LYS A 29 -4.81 -12.51 -6.11
C LYS A 29 -5.07 -13.33 -4.84
N ASP A 30 -4.05 -14.01 -4.31
CA ASP A 30 -4.18 -14.82 -3.11
C ASP A 30 -3.98 -13.96 -1.86
N GLU A 31 -5.08 -13.60 -1.20
CA GLU A 31 -5.08 -12.81 0.03
C GLU A 31 -4.28 -13.47 1.17
N ALA A 32 -4.13 -14.80 1.17
CA ALA A 32 -3.36 -15.50 2.21
C ALA A 32 -1.86 -15.18 2.16
N VAL A 33 -1.36 -14.76 1.00
CA VAL A 33 0.05 -14.39 0.79
C VAL A 33 0.27 -12.90 1.08
N MET A 34 -0.79 -12.08 1.05
CA MET A 34 -0.69 -10.64 1.24
C MET A 34 -0.42 -10.27 2.69
N GLN A 35 0.63 -9.50 2.89
CA GLN A 35 0.90 -8.90 4.20
C GLN A 35 0.20 -7.55 4.33
N PRO A 36 -0.36 -7.23 5.52
CA PRO A 36 -0.96 -5.93 5.77
C PRO A 36 0.06 -4.80 5.65
N ILE A 37 -0.44 -3.59 5.37
CA ILE A 37 0.34 -2.35 5.44
C ILE A 37 0.12 -1.67 6.79
N ILE A 38 1.06 -0.83 7.21
CA ILE A 38 0.99 -0.15 8.50
C ILE A 38 0.38 1.23 8.26
N ILE A 39 -0.73 1.50 8.93
CA ILE A 39 -1.37 2.83 8.94
C ILE A 39 -1.47 3.37 10.36
N ARG A 40 -1.50 4.70 10.50
CA ARG A 40 -1.77 5.38 11.76
C ARG A 40 -2.69 6.57 11.53
N LYS A 41 -3.59 6.82 12.49
CA LYS A 41 -4.39 8.04 12.50
C LYS A 41 -3.55 9.22 13.01
N MET A 42 -3.40 10.25 12.19
CA MET A 42 -2.68 11.50 12.48
C MET A 42 -3.56 12.66 12.04
N ASP A 43 -3.86 13.58 12.96
CA ASP A 43 -4.73 14.75 12.71
C ASP A 43 -6.08 14.38 12.05
N GLY A 44 -6.66 13.26 12.47
CA GLY A 44 -7.93 12.75 11.95
C GLY A 44 -7.84 11.98 10.62
N GLN A 45 -6.67 11.97 9.97
CA GLN A 45 -6.43 11.28 8.70
C GLN A 45 -5.73 9.93 8.91
N ASP A 46 -6.08 8.92 8.10
CA ASP A 46 -5.39 7.65 8.11
C ASP A 46 -4.16 7.73 7.17
N VAL A 47 -2.97 7.69 7.76
CA VAL A 47 -1.68 7.87 7.07
C VAL A 47 -0.94 6.53 6.97
N ILE A 48 -0.46 6.19 5.77
CA ILE A 48 0.42 5.04 5.54
C ILE A 48 1.80 5.34 6.15
N LEU A 49 2.24 4.50 7.08
CA LEU A 49 3.58 4.57 7.67
C LEU A 49 4.56 3.63 6.98
N ASP A 50 4.09 2.47 6.52
CA ASP A 50 4.90 1.53 5.76
C ASP A 50 4.03 0.71 4.79
N GLY A 51 4.66 0.22 3.72
CA GLY A 51 4.00 -0.54 2.66
C GLY A 51 3.54 0.31 1.47
N HIS A 52 4.07 1.53 1.26
CA HIS A 52 3.66 2.41 0.16
C HIS A 52 3.78 1.76 -1.23
N SER A 53 4.85 0.98 -1.50
CA SER A 53 4.98 0.26 -2.76
C SER A 53 3.88 -0.79 -2.95
N ARG A 54 3.47 -1.49 -1.89
CA ARG A 54 2.35 -2.45 -1.92
C ARG A 54 1.02 -1.75 -2.12
N ALA A 55 0.77 -0.67 -1.39
CA ALA A 55 -0.43 0.14 -1.54
C ALA A 55 -0.55 0.72 -2.96
N PHE A 56 0.55 1.22 -3.53
CA PHE A 56 0.58 1.73 -4.89
C PHE A 56 0.26 0.65 -5.93
N CYS A 57 0.94 -0.52 -5.89
CA CYS A 57 0.67 -1.59 -6.84
C CYS A 57 -0.77 -2.13 -6.71
N ALA A 58 -1.31 -2.23 -5.50
CA ALA A 58 -2.70 -2.63 -5.29
C ALA A 58 -3.69 -1.60 -5.86
N LEU A 59 -3.40 -0.30 -5.74
CA LEU A 59 -4.18 0.77 -6.36
C LEU A 59 -4.14 0.69 -7.90
N GLU A 60 -2.98 0.40 -8.51
CA GLU A 60 -2.84 0.18 -9.96
C GLU A 60 -3.69 -0.99 -10.46
N LEU A 61 -3.92 -2.00 -9.62
CA LEU A 61 -4.78 -3.15 -9.91
C LEU A 61 -6.27 -2.91 -9.61
N GLY A 62 -6.63 -1.74 -9.09
CA GLY A 62 -8.01 -1.34 -8.79
C GLY A 62 -8.58 -1.91 -7.49
N TRP A 63 -7.74 -2.22 -6.50
CA TRP A 63 -8.17 -2.68 -5.17
C TRP A 63 -8.51 -1.54 -4.19
#